data_AF-A0A543PZY8-F1
#
_entry.id   AF-A0A543PZY8-F1
#
_cell.length_a   1.000
_cell.length_b   1.000
_cell.length_c   1.000
_cell.angle_alpha   90.00
_cell.angle_beta   90.00
_cell.angle_gamma   90.00
#
_symmetry.space_group_name_H-M   'P 1'
#
loop_
_entity.id
_entity.type
_entity.pdbx_description
1 polymer ?
#
loop_
_entity_poly.entity_id
_entity_poly.type
_entity_poly.pdbx_seq_one_letter_code
_entity_poly.pdbx_strand_id
1 'polypeptide(L)' 'MAMNRVQFQKGLSLPDFLQRYGTEEQCATALESSRWPNGFQCPKCDGTRHSVL' A
#
# COMPACT_ATOMS: atom_id res chain seq x y z
N MET A 1 -15.78 28.49 17.15
CA MET A 1 -14.50 27.78 16.92
C MET A 1 -14.57 27.13 15.54
N ALA A 2 -13.57 27.36 14.69
CA ALA A 2 -13.55 26.76 13.36
C ALA A 2 -13.12 25.29 13.46
N MET A 3 -13.92 24.36 12.93
CA MET A 3 -13.63 22.93 12.96
C MET A 3 -12.43 22.62 12.05
N ASN A 4 -11.33 22.14 12.62
CA ASN A 4 -10.15 21.79 11.85
C ASN A 4 -10.39 20.47 11.10
N ARG A 5 -10.63 20.55 9.79
CA ARG A 5 -10.91 19.38 8.94
C ARG A 5 -9.80 18.34 8.95
N VAL A 6 -8.56 18.70 9.31
CA VAL A 6 -7.42 17.77 9.43
C VAL A 6 -7.54 16.90 10.69
N GLN A 7 -8.10 17.43 11.78
CA GLN A 7 -8.28 16.69 13.04
C GLN A 7 -9.44 15.69 13.00
N PHE A 8 -10.41 15.89 12.09
CA PHE A 8 -11.63 15.08 11.98
C PHE A 8 -11.73 14.32 10.66
N GLN A 9 -10.59 13.97 10.06
CA GLN A 9 -10.57 13.11 8.88
C GLN A 9 -11.01 11.69 9.28
N LYS A 10 -11.79 11.03 8.43
CA LYS A 10 -12.02 9.59 8.57
C LYS A 10 -10.70 8.88 8.28
N GLY A 11 -9.96 8.59 9.34
CA GLY A 11 -8.76 7.78 9.29
C GLY A 11 -9.09 6.29 9.20
N LEU A 12 -8.05 5.51 8.91
CA LEU A 12 -8.08 4.06 9.09
C LEU A 12 -7.86 3.78 10.58
N SER A 13 -8.75 3.00 11.21
CA SER A 13 -8.56 2.61 12.60
C SER A 13 -7.37 1.65 12.73
N LEU A 14 -6.79 1.54 13.93
CA LEU A 14 -5.70 0.59 14.17
C LEU A 14 -6.14 -0.88 13.89
N PRO A 15 -7.33 -1.35 14.31
CA PRO A 15 -7.82 -2.67 13.92
C PRO A 15 -7.96 -2.85 12.41
N ASP A 16 -8.52 -1.87 11.69
CA ASP A 16 -8.64 -1.95 10.24
C ASP A 16 -7.28 -1.93 9.53
N PHE A 17 -6.29 -1.23 10.12
CA PHE A 17 -4.91 -1.23 9.64
C PHE A 17 -4.28 -2.61 9.82
N LEU A 18 -4.38 -3.19 11.01
CA LEU A 18 -3.83 -4.53 11.29
C LEU A 18 -4.53 -5.62 10.47
N GLN A 19 -5.81 -5.46 10.14
CA GLN A 19 -6.49 -6.40 9.24
C GLN A 19 -5.90 -6.39 7.82
N ARG A 20 -5.40 -5.24 7.36
CA ARG A 20 -4.87 -5.04 6.00
C ARG A 20 -3.36 -5.26 5.89
N TYR A 21 -2.61 -4.98 6.97
CA TYR A 21 -1.14 -4.91 6.98
C TYR A 21 -0.51 -5.57 8.22
N GLY A 22 -1.23 -6.45 8.90
CA GLY A 22 -0.83 -6.99 10.21
C GLY A 22 0.34 -7.97 10.17
N THR A 23 0.65 -8.53 9.00
CA THR A 23 1.82 -9.40 8.79
C THR A 23 2.74 -8.83 7.71
N GLU A 24 4.00 -9.28 7.71
CA GLU A 24 4.96 -8.89 6.68
C GLU A 24 4.48 -9.29 5.28
N GLU A 25 3.92 -10.49 5.13
CA GLU A 25 3.35 -10.98 3.86
C GLU A 25 2.17 -10.12 3.37
N GLN A 26 1.25 -9.74 4.27
CA GLN A 26 0.13 -8.85 3.95
C GLN A 26 0.64 -7.46 3.52
N CYS A 27 1.61 -6.92 4.27
CA CYS A 27 2.22 -5.63 3.96
C CYS A 27 2.93 -5.64 2.61
N ALA A 28 3.75 -6.66 2.35
CA ALA A 28 4.48 -6.82 1.09
C ALA A 28 3.52 -6.93 -0.11
N THR A 29 2.47 -7.76 0.01
CA THR A 29 1.46 -7.93 -1.03
C THR A 29 0.71 -6.63 -1.33
N ALA A 30 0.29 -5.91 -0.28
CA ALA A 30 -0.41 -4.65 -0.43
C ALA A 30 0.49 -3.55 -1.02
N LEU A 31 1.78 -3.56 -0.66
CA LEU A 31 2.78 -2.65 -1.22
C LEU A 31 3.01 -2.93 -2.71
N GLU A 32 3.16 -4.20 -3.08
CA GLU A 32 3.34 -4.61 -4.48
C GLU A 32 2.14 -4.20 -5.33
N SER A 33 0.93 -4.51 -4.87
CA SER A 33 -0.33 -4.16 -5.55
C SER A 33 -0.49 -2.63 -5.70
N SER A 34 -0.06 -1.86 -4.70
CA SER A 34 -0.13 -0.40 -4.73
C SER A 34 0.90 0.22 -5.68
N ARG A 35 2.11 -0.37 -5.77
CA ARG A 35 3.18 0.11 -6.65
C ARG A 35 2.94 -0.28 -8.10
N TRP A 36 2.40 -1.47 -8.31
CA TRP A 36 2.26 -2.10 -9.63
C TRP A 36 0.88 -2.72 -9.81
N PRO A 37 -0.18 -1.92 -9.96
CA PRO A 37 -1.55 -2.43 -10.10
C PRO A 37 -1.76 -3.30 -11.35
N ASN A 38 -0.93 -3.11 -12.38
CA ASN A 38 -0.95 -3.89 -13.62
C ASN A 38 0.21 -4.89 -13.72
N GLY A 39 0.91 -5.15 -12.61
CA GLY A 39 2.14 -5.95 -12.57
C GLY A 39 3.41 -5.11 -12.76
N PHE A 40 4.53 -5.67 -12.32
CA PHE A 40 5.82 -5.00 -12.38
C PHE A 40 6.27 -4.77 -13.84
N GLN A 41 6.69 -3.54 -14.14
CA GLN A 41 7.30 -3.18 -15.42
C GLN A 41 8.57 -2.37 -15.16
N CYS A 42 9.68 -2.84 -15.71
CA CYS A 42 10.96 -2.17 -15.53
C CYS A 42 10.99 -0.86 -16.34
N PRO A 43 11.24 0.32 -15.72
CA PRO A 43 11.26 1.59 -16.42
C PRO A 43 12.43 1.75 -17.40
N LYS A 44 13.45 0.87 -17.34
CA LYS A 44 14.59 0.90 -18.28
C LYS A 44 14.40 0.05 -19.53
N CYS A 45 13.71 -1.09 -19.41
CA CYS A 45 13.68 -2.10 -20.48
C CYS A 45 12.29 -2.67 -20.77
N ASP A 46 11.24 -2.18 -20.11
CA ASP A 46 9.86 -2.65 -20.23
C ASP A 46 9.63 -4.12 -19.82
N GLY A 47 10.68 -4.81 -19.37
CA GLY A 47 10.59 -6.21 -18.94
C GLY A 47 9.74 -6.38 -17.68
N THR A 48 9.04 -7.51 -17.61
CA THR A 48 8.18 -7.90 -16.49
C THR A 48 8.86 -8.85 -15.50
N ARG A 49 10.07 -9.35 -15.81
CA ARG A 49 10.86 -10.20 -14.91
C ARG A 49 11.39 -9.38 -13.74
N HIS A 50 11.13 -9.87 -12.54
CA HIS A 50 11.67 -9.38 -11.28
C HIS A 50 12.11 -10.59 -10.44
N SER A 51 13.08 -10.39 -9.56
CA SER A 51 13.50 -11.39 -8.57
C SER A 51 12.69 -11.20 -7.29
N VAL A 52 12.04 -12.25 -6.82
CA VAL A 52 11.46 -12.32 -5.48
C VAL A 52 12.49 -13.04 -4.60
N LEU A 53 12.89 -12.43 -3.48
CA LEU A 53 13.84 -13.00 -2.50
C LEU A 53 13.14 -13.98 -1.57
#